data_AF-A0A3E0CVB0-F1
#
_entry.id   AF-A0A3E0CVB0-F1
#
_cell.length_a   1.000
_cell.length_b   1.000
_cell.length_c   1.000
_cell.angle_alpha   90.00
_cell.angle_beta   90.00
_cell.angle_gamma   90.00
#
_symmetry.space_group_name_H-M   'P 1'
#
loop_
_entity.id
_entity.type
_entity.pdbx_description
1 polymer ?
#
loop_
_entity_poly.entity_id
_entity_poly.type
_entity_poly.pdbx_seq_one_letter_code
_entity_poly.pdbx_strand_id
1 'polypeptide(L)'
;MANPVIRTRILDMLRSADFTVAALADLLAVPYNSAAKAIARARAEGEAHVCGYAARTAAIYRLGAGVDIACPALDPVVPAPSCRDDWSLIREPAVSESVLQYFELDVLPGVKHFMCDRYKATLSVESCADKFKQANSGDAFGRHAHCKRCPVGAAHGGAGPDLNLGTLKGSLTCSRCHRTNGRLIGKRLCISCYNRQRERLLMKNAKGSAPIKHPPLHRLTIGYMAGGKVGTHTVERAVETTELIVDLLRDSEHSPSFQWLADPATRALRSNPDLDFSISSDDVDNVVPVADAAAVVDSVQDPPEHAVAERGESVGGCGRAGCARHRASGFDWRCGR
;
A
#
# COMPACT_ATOMS: atom_id res chain seq x y z
N MET A 1 16.76 2.88 -27.75
CA MET A 1 16.63 2.27 -29.09
C MET A 1 16.64 0.75 -28.92
N ALA A 2 15.82 0.00 -29.65
CA ALA A 2 15.87 -1.47 -29.61
C ALA A 2 17.22 -1.95 -30.16
N ASN A 3 17.82 -2.97 -29.53
CA ASN A 3 19.07 -3.55 -29.99
C ASN A 3 18.83 -4.15 -31.40
N PRO A 4 19.58 -3.71 -32.45
CA PRO A 4 19.35 -4.15 -33.82
C PRO A 4 19.48 -5.67 -33.98
N VAL A 5 20.33 -6.33 -33.19
CA VAL A 5 20.54 -7.78 -33.23
C VAL A 5 19.28 -8.55 -32.82
N ILE A 6 18.56 -8.07 -31.80
CA ILE A 6 17.33 -8.70 -31.30
C ILE A 6 16.24 -8.60 -32.37
N ARG A 7 16.10 -7.44 -33.02
CA ARG A 7 15.12 -7.22 -34.09
C ARG A 7 15.36 -8.18 -35.26
N THR A 8 16.60 -8.28 -35.76
CA THR A 8 16.92 -9.17 -36.89
C THR A 8 16.58 -10.63 -36.59
N ARG A 9 16.89 -11.11 -35.38
CA ARG A 9 16.55 -12.48 -34.96
C ARG A 9 15.05 -12.71 -34.86
N ILE A 10 14.30 -11.76 -34.31
CA ILE A 10 12.84 -11.85 -34.22
C ILE A 10 12.21 -11.95 -35.61
N LEU A 11 12.65 -11.11 -36.56
CA LEU A 11 12.12 -11.13 -37.93
C LEU A 11 12.44 -12.44 -38.64
N ASP A 12 13.62 -13.01 -38.41
CA ASP A 12 14.00 -14.31 -38.94
C ASP A 12 13.10 -15.43 -38.40
N MET A 13 12.81 -15.44 -37.10
CA MET A 13 11.88 -16.41 -36.50
C MET A 13 10.46 -16.27 -37.07
N LEU A 14 9.97 -15.04 -37.25
CA LEU A 14 8.65 -14.76 -37.81
C LEU A 14 8.51 -15.18 -39.29
N ARG A 15 9.62 -15.50 -40.00
CA ARG A 15 9.54 -16.12 -41.34
C ARG A 15 9.03 -17.56 -41.29
N SER A 16 9.25 -18.25 -40.17
CA SER A 16 8.97 -19.68 -40.03
C SER A 16 7.63 -19.98 -39.37
N ALA A 17 7.19 -19.13 -38.43
CA ALA A 17 5.96 -19.34 -37.67
C ALA A 17 5.46 -18.03 -37.03
N ASP A 18 4.23 -18.06 -36.55
CA ASP A 18 3.62 -16.97 -35.80
C ASP A 18 3.94 -17.09 -34.31
N PHE A 19 4.28 -15.97 -33.66
CA PHE A 19 4.69 -15.99 -32.26
C PHE A 19 4.06 -14.87 -31.43
N THR A 20 3.92 -15.11 -30.12
CA THR A 20 3.66 -14.05 -29.15
C THR A 20 4.98 -13.40 -28.71
N VAL A 21 4.91 -12.19 -28.16
CA VAL A 21 6.10 -11.50 -27.61
C VAL A 21 6.76 -12.30 -26.49
N ALA A 22 5.96 -12.97 -25.65
CA ALA A 22 6.46 -13.81 -24.56
C ALA A 22 7.25 -15.01 -25.12
N ALA A 23 6.69 -15.73 -26.10
CA ALA A 23 7.37 -16.86 -26.73
C ALA A 23 8.69 -16.45 -27.40
N LEU A 24 8.72 -15.29 -28.08
CA LEU A 24 9.95 -14.74 -28.66
C LEU A 24 10.99 -14.38 -27.59
N ALA A 25 10.55 -13.80 -26.46
CA ALA A 25 11.44 -13.45 -25.36
C ALA A 25 12.10 -14.69 -24.75
N ASP A 26 11.32 -15.75 -24.55
CA ASP A 26 11.80 -17.02 -24.00
C ASP A 26 12.75 -17.74 -24.95
N LEU A 27 12.38 -17.88 -26.24
CA LEU A 27 13.19 -18.56 -27.26
C LEU A 27 14.53 -17.85 -27.52
N LEU A 28 14.56 -16.52 -27.44
CA LEU A 28 15.79 -15.74 -27.62
C LEU A 28 16.58 -15.51 -26.33
N ALA A 29 16.05 -15.97 -25.18
CA ALA A 29 16.59 -15.69 -23.84
C ALA A 29 16.85 -14.18 -23.61
N VAL A 30 15.89 -13.33 -24.01
CA VAL A 30 15.96 -11.86 -23.84
C VAL A 30 14.85 -11.36 -22.91
N PRO A 31 15.05 -10.23 -22.21
CA PRO A 31 13.98 -9.63 -21.42
C PRO A 31 12.76 -9.28 -22.28
N TYR A 32 11.55 -9.58 -21.77
CA TYR A 32 10.28 -9.30 -22.44
C TYR A 32 10.19 -7.88 -23.04
N ASN A 33 10.63 -6.86 -22.27
CA ASN A 33 10.62 -5.46 -22.71
C ASN A 33 11.47 -5.19 -23.96
N SER A 34 12.53 -5.97 -24.18
CA SER A 34 13.40 -5.83 -25.35
C SER A 34 12.72 -6.43 -26.59
N ALA A 35 12.13 -7.62 -26.46
CA ALA A 35 11.36 -8.25 -27.52
C ALA A 35 10.14 -7.41 -27.91
N ALA A 36 9.38 -6.91 -26.92
CA ALA A 36 8.22 -6.05 -27.13
C ALA A 36 8.56 -4.79 -27.95
N LYS A 37 9.67 -4.12 -27.62
CA LYS A 37 10.13 -2.92 -28.34
C LYS A 37 10.58 -3.23 -29.78
N ALA A 38 11.21 -4.37 -29.99
CA ALA A 38 11.65 -4.80 -31.32
C ALA A 38 10.44 -5.11 -32.23
N ILE A 39 9.44 -5.83 -31.72
CA ILE A 39 8.18 -6.11 -32.42
C ILE A 39 7.39 -4.83 -32.71
N ALA A 40 7.25 -3.93 -31.71
CA ALA A 40 6.55 -2.66 -31.91
C ALA A 40 7.20 -1.81 -33.02
N ARG A 41 8.52 -1.84 -33.14
CA ARG A 41 9.26 -1.17 -34.21
C ARG A 41 9.02 -1.84 -35.56
N ALA A 42 9.12 -3.17 -35.64
CA ALA A 42 8.82 -3.92 -36.87
C ALA A 42 7.39 -3.66 -37.37
N ARG A 43 6.42 -3.53 -36.46
CA ARG A 43 5.03 -3.16 -36.77
C ARG A 43 4.91 -1.73 -37.30
N ALA A 44 5.58 -0.77 -36.67
CA ALA A 44 5.60 0.62 -37.15
C ALA A 44 6.24 0.78 -38.54
N GLU A 45 7.18 -0.11 -38.88
CA GLU A 45 7.85 -0.18 -40.19
C GLU A 45 7.07 -1.04 -41.21
N GLY A 46 5.93 -1.61 -40.84
CA GLY A 46 5.08 -2.43 -41.72
C GLY A 46 5.63 -3.84 -42.01
N GLU A 47 6.63 -4.30 -41.27
CA GLU A 47 7.27 -5.60 -41.47
C GLU A 47 6.54 -6.74 -40.73
N ALA A 48 5.76 -6.42 -39.71
CA ALA A 48 4.98 -7.40 -38.95
C ALA A 48 3.61 -6.82 -38.59
N HIS A 49 2.59 -7.68 -38.54
CA HIS A 49 1.24 -7.32 -38.14
C HIS A 49 0.67 -8.34 -37.14
N VAL A 50 -0.36 -7.96 -36.42
CA VAL A 50 -1.09 -8.82 -35.48
C VAL A 50 -2.05 -9.70 -36.28
N CYS A 51 -1.78 -11.01 -36.31
CA CYS A 51 -2.59 -11.99 -37.03
C CYS A 51 -3.60 -12.74 -36.13
N GLY A 52 -3.60 -12.48 -34.81
CA GLY A 52 -4.52 -13.10 -33.87
C GLY A 52 -4.15 -12.83 -32.41
N TYR A 53 -4.87 -13.49 -31.49
CA TYR A 53 -4.64 -13.38 -30.05
C TYR A 53 -4.70 -14.76 -29.38
N ALA A 54 -3.65 -15.12 -28.64
CA ALA A 54 -3.62 -16.28 -27.76
C ALA A 54 -4.26 -15.92 -26.40
N ALA A 55 -5.05 -16.85 -25.83
CA ALA A 55 -5.74 -16.67 -24.55
C ALA A 55 -6.50 -15.33 -24.42
N ARG A 56 -7.08 -14.84 -25.54
CA ARG A 56 -7.81 -13.56 -25.67
C ARG A 56 -7.04 -12.28 -25.29
N THR A 57 -5.75 -12.36 -24.96
CA THR A 57 -4.99 -11.21 -24.41
C THR A 57 -3.61 -11.04 -25.01
N ALA A 58 -2.96 -12.12 -25.46
CA ALA A 58 -1.61 -12.06 -26.00
C ALA A 58 -1.62 -11.98 -27.52
N ALA A 59 -1.24 -10.83 -28.10
CA ALA A 59 -1.15 -10.66 -29.54
C ALA A 59 -0.14 -11.65 -30.17
N ILE A 60 -0.56 -12.28 -31.27
CA ILE A 60 0.23 -13.16 -32.12
C ILE A 60 0.67 -12.35 -33.34
N TYR A 61 1.97 -12.37 -33.64
CA TYR A 61 2.58 -11.59 -34.70
C TYR A 61 2.99 -12.50 -35.86
N ARG A 62 2.80 -12.00 -37.08
CA ARG A 62 3.22 -12.62 -38.35
C ARG A 62 4.06 -11.64 -39.16
N LEU A 63 5.06 -12.15 -39.89
CA LEU A 63 5.86 -11.35 -40.82
C LEU A 63 5.07 -10.99 -42.08
N GLY A 64 5.22 -9.77 -42.56
CA GLY A 64 4.68 -9.28 -43.82
C GLY A 64 3.67 -8.14 -43.66
N ALA A 65 3.30 -7.54 -44.80
CA ALA A 65 2.26 -6.53 -44.85
C ALA A 65 0.90 -7.18 -44.57
N GLY A 66 0.18 -6.64 -43.61
CA GLY A 66 -1.16 -7.10 -43.24
C GLY A 66 -1.88 -6.06 -42.39
N VAL A 67 -3.20 -6.20 -42.30
CA VAL A 67 -4.02 -5.37 -41.42
C VAL A 67 -4.03 -6.02 -40.05
N ASP A 68 -3.73 -5.25 -39.00
CA ASP A 68 -3.80 -5.77 -37.63
C ASP A 68 -5.23 -6.20 -37.30
N ILE A 69 -5.39 -7.43 -36.84
CA ILE A 69 -6.67 -7.90 -36.32
C ILE A 69 -6.97 -7.15 -35.02
N ALA A 70 -8.18 -6.62 -34.91
CA ALA A 70 -8.63 -5.93 -33.69
C ALA A 70 -8.61 -6.89 -32.50
N CYS A 71 -8.15 -6.39 -31.35
CA CYS A 71 -8.27 -7.13 -30.11
C CYS A 71 -9.74 -7.46 -29.87
N PRO A 72 -10.11 -8.74 -29.65
CA PRO A 72 -11.48 -9.06 -29.31
C PRO A 72 -11.86 -8.24 -28.08
N ALA A 73 -13.05 -7.63 -28.12
CA ALA A 73 -13.57 -6.95 -26.95
C ALA A 73 -13.58 -7.96 -25.79
N LEU A 74 -13.01 -7.56 -24.66
CA LEU A 74 -13.20 -8.34 -23.44
C LEU A 74 -14.71 -8.37 -23.20
N ASP A 75 -15.28 -9.58 -23.09
CA ASP A 75 -16.65 -9.73 -22.60
C ASP A 75 -16.77 -8.83 -21.36
N PRO A 76 -17.80 -7.98 -21.27
CA PRO A 76 -17.97 -7.13 -20.10
C PRO A 76 -17.84 -8.03 -18.90
N VAL A 77 -16.83 -7.78 -18.07
CA VAL A 77 -16.62 -8.52 -16.84
C VAL A 77 -17.94 -8.34 -16.11
N VAL A 78 -18.79 -9.38 -16.12
CA VAL A 78 -20.00 -9.40 -15.34
C VAL A 78 -19.47 -9.12 -13.95
N PRO A 79 -19.81 -7.96 -13.35
CA PRO A 79 -19.27 -7.62 -12.05
C PRO A 79 -19.62 -8.81 -11.19
N ALA A 80 -18.58 -9.48 -10.66
CA ALA A 80 -18.78 -10.55 -9.72
C ALA A 80 -19.81 -10.03 -8.72
N PRO A 81 -20.87 -10.80 -8.41
CA PRO A 81 -21.95 -10.35 -7.54
C PRO A 81 -21.30 -9.63 -6.38
N SER A 82 -21.65 -8.35 -6.22
CA SER A 82 -20.95 -7.46 -5.29
C SER A 82 -20.89 -8.18 -3.96
N CYS A 83 -19.69 -8.46 -3.49
CA CYS A 83 -19.40 -9.04 -2.18
C CYS A 83 -19.78 -8.10 -1.02
N ARG A 84 -20.78 -7.22 -1.23
CA ARG A 84 -21.19 -6.19 -0.29
C ARG A 84 -22.06 -6.71 0.84
N ASP A 85 -22.70 -7.87 0.70
CA ASP A 85 -23.65 -8.34 1.71
C ASP A 85 -23.31 -9.69 2.34
N ASP A 86 -22.20 -10.32 1.94
CA ASP A 86 -21.76 -11.58 2.56
C ASP A 86 -20.52 -11.39 3.43
N TRP A 87 -20.70 -10.66 4.54
CA TRP A 87 -19.71 -10.55 5.61
C TRP A 87 -19.41 -11.91 6.27
N SER A 88 -20.21 -12.95 6.02
CA SER A 88 -19.95 -14.30 6.54
C SER A 88 -18.75 -14.99 5.85
N LEU A 89 -18.31 -14.48 4.70
CA LEU A 89 -17.10 -14.93 3.99
C LEU A 89 -15.85 -14.10 4.30
N ILE A 90 -15.96 -12.99 5.03
CA ILE A 90 -14.85 -12.54 5.87
C ILE A 90 -14.83 -13.54 7.03
N ARG A 91 -14.33 -14.73 6.71
CA ARG A 91 -13.72 -15.60 7.68
C ARG A 91 -12.69 -14.69 8.32
N GLU A 92 -13.02 -14.16 9.50
CA GLU A 92 -12.00 -13.89 10.49
C GLU A 92 -11.04 -15.07 10.36
N PRO A 93 -9.72 -14.87 10.38
CA PRO A 93 -8.88 -15.98 10.74
C PRO A 93 -9.34 -16.36 12.16
N ALA A 94 -10.40 -17.17 12.26
CA ALA A 94 -10.45 -18.34 13.07
C ALA A 94 -9.11 -19.00 12.77
N VAL A 95 -8.11 -18.53 13.51
CA VAL A 95 -7.21 -19.40 14.22
C VAL A 95 -8.11 -20.56 14.57
N SER A 96 -8.09 -21.60 13.73
CA SER A 96 -8.32 -22.91 14.25
C SER A 96 -7.34 -22.92 15.41
N GLU A 97 -7.84 -22.73 16.62
CA GLU A 97 -7.24 -23.35 17.77
C GLU A 97 -7.14 -24.79 17.33
N SER A 98 -6.03 -25.15 16.67
CA SER A 98 -5.55 -26.50 16.70
C SER A 98 -5.50 -26.73 18.19
N VAL A 99 -6.50 -27.46 18.69
CA VAL A 99 -6.67 -27.74 20.10
C VAL A 99 -5.33 -28.26 20.54
N LEU A 100 -4.53 -27.40 21.17
CA LEU A 100 -3.15 -27.72 21.48
C LEU A 100 -3.24 -28.77 22.57
N GLN A 101 -3.09 -30.03 22.17
CA GLN A 101 -3.10 -31.13 23.12
C GLN A 101 -1.75 -31.13 23.82
N TYR A 102 -1.79 -30.79 25.10
CA TYR A 102 -0.64 -30.86 25.98
C TYR A 102 -0.57 -32.25 26.60
N PHE A 103 0.63 -32.81 26.65
CA PHE A 103 0.91 -34.09 27.29
C PHE A 103 2.24 -34.03 28.04
N GLU A 104 2.42 -34.96 28.98
CA GLU A 104 3.67 -35.15 29.69
C GLU A 104 4.37 -36.40 29.15
N LEU A 105 5.70 -36.40 29.14
CA LEU A 105 6.49 -37.55 28.74
C LEU A 105 6.96 -38.29 30.01
N ASP A 106 6.84 -39.61 30.04
CA ASP A 106 7.25 -40.44 31.19
C ASP A 106 8.72 -40.24 31.58
N VAL A 107 9.56 -39.87 30.60
CA VAL A 107 11.00 -39.65 30.77
C VAL A 107 11.31 -38.30 31.44
N LEU A 108 10.39 -37.33 31.39
CA LEU A 108 10.51 -35.99 31.98
C LEU A 108 9.18 -35.57 32.65
N PRO A 109 8.90 -36.07 33.86
CA PRO A 109 7.66 -35.75 34.56
C PRO A 109 7.58 -34.25 34.92
N GLY A 110 6.39 -33.66 34.83
CA GLY A 110 6.13 -32.27 35.19
C GLY A 110 6.44 -31.22 34.10
N VAL A 111 6.97 -31.63 32.94
CA VAL A 111 7.17 -30.73 31.80
C VAL A 111 6.07 -30.95 30.77
N LYS A 112 5.30 -29.90 30.48
CA LYS A 112 4.26 -29.92 29.45
C LYS A 112 4.89 -29.85 28.05
N HIS A 113 4.53 -30.82 27.22
CA HIS A 113 4.91 -30.94 25.82
C HIS A 113 3.70 -30.80 24.91
N PHE A 114 3.92 -30.40 23.67
CA PHE A 114 2.90 -30.35 22.62
C PHE A 114 3.53 -30.65 21.26
N MET A 115 2.71 -31.04 20.29
CA MET A 115 3.16 -31.25 18.92
C MET A 115 3.11 -29.93 18.15
N CYS A 116 4.28 -29.41 17.75
CA CYS A 116 4.38 -28.15 17.01
C CYS A 116 4.26 -28.38 15.50
N ASP A 117 3.17 -27.90 14.89
CA ASP A 117 2.93 -28.06 13.44
C ASP A 117 4.03 -27.44 12.56
N ARG A 118 4.59 -26.29 12.99
CA ARG A 118 5.60 -25.56 12.20
C ARG A 118 6.95 -26.29 12.13
N TYR A 119 7.34 -26.98 13.20
CA TYR A 119 8.58 -27.78 13.24
C TYR A 119 8.33 -29.27 12.97
N LYS A 120 7.07 -29.71 13.01
CA LYS A 120 6.67 -31.12 12.98
C LYS A 120 7.40 -31.93 14.06
N ALA A 121 7.51 -31.36 15.26
CA ALA A 121 8.25 -31.93 16.38
C ALA A 121 7.54 -31.69 17.71
N THR A 122 7.77 -32.59 18.67
CA THR A 122 7.34 -32.41 20.05
C THR A 122 8.25 -31.40 20.74
N LEU A 123 7.67 -30.31 21.27
CA LEU A 123 8.40 -29.25 21.97
C LEU A 123 7.80 -29.04 23.36
N SER A 124 8.65 -28.68 24.33
CA SER A 124 8.15 -28.15 25.61
C SER A 124 7.62 -26.73 25.42
N VAL A 125 6.68 -26.33 26.28
CA VAL A 125 6.11 -24.97 26.30
C VAL A 125 7.21 -23.91 26.45
N GLU A 126 8.16 -24.15 27.36
CA GLU A 126 9.30 -23.25 27.61
C GLU A 126 10.21 -23.12 26.38
N SER A 127 10.55 -24.23 25.72
CA SER A 127 11.39 -24.19 24.52
C SER A 127 10.70 -23.47 23.36
N CYS A 128 9.37 -23.60 23.23
CA CYS A 128 8.59 -22.85 22.26
C CYS A 128 8.63 -21.34 22.54
N ALA A 129 8.41 -20.95 23.80
CA ALA A 129 8.49 -19.57 24.26
C ALA A 129 9.86 -18.93 23.98
N ASP A 130 10.94 -19.65 24.27
CA ASP A 130 12.30 -19.15 24.05
C ASP A 130 12.62 -18.99 22.56
N LYS A 131 12.25 -19.97 21.73
CA LYS A 131 12.41 -19.87 20.27
C LYS A 131 11.60 -18.71 19.70
N PHE A 132 10.41 -18.45 20.25
CA PHE A 132 9.59 -17.31 19.87
C PHE A 132 10.25 -15.98 20.24
N LYS A 133 10.74 -15.83 21.48
CA LYS A 133 11.45 -14.62 21.92
C LYS A 133 12.70 -14.38 21.07
N GLN A 134 13.47 -15.42 20.79
CA GLN A 134 14.63 -15.34 19.91
C GLN A 134 14.23 -14.93 18.49
N ALA A 135 13.19 -15.52 17.89
CA ALA A 135 12.76 -15.20 16.53
C ALA A 135 12.23 -13.78 16.34
N ASN A 136 11.76 -13.14 17.43
CA ASN A 136 11.18 -11.81 17.40
C ASN A 136 12.09 -10.74 18.04
N SER A 137 13.24 -11.12 18.62
CA SER A 137 14.31 -10.16 18.92
C SER A 137 14.94 -9.70 17.61
N GLY A 138 15.29 -8.41 17.52
CA GLY A 138 15.51 -7.67 16.26
C GLY A 138 16.55 -8.22 15.28
N ASP A 139 17.33 -9.22 15.67
CA ASP A 139 18.46 -9.76 14.90
C ASP A 139 18.26 -11.20 14.40
N ALA A 140 17.10 -11.83 14.64
CA ALA A 140 16.88 -13.22 14.25
C ALA A 140 16.50 -13.40 12.77
N PHE A 141 17.45 -13.14 11.89
CA PHE A 141 17.52 -13.83 10.60
C PHE A 141 18.22 -15.17 10.82
N GLY A 142 17.49 -16.30 10.79
CA GLY A 142 18.12 -17.60 10.99
C GLY A 142 17.16 -18.75 11.31
N ARG A 143 17.70 -19.76 11.99
CA ARG A 143 17.09 -21.08 12.31
C ARG A 143 15.70 -21.06 12.96
N HIS A 144 15.25 -19.92 13.47
CA HIS A 144 13.93 -19.74 14.11
C HIS A 144 12.97 -18.87 13.29
N ALA A 145 13.21 -18.67 11.99
CA ALA A 145 12.32 -17.92 11.10
C ALA A 145 10.86 -18.42 11.13
N HIS A 146 10.65 -19.74 11.29
CA HIS A 146 9.32 -20.33 11.44
C HIS A 146 8.58 -19.90 12.72
N CYS A 147 9.29 -19.47 13.76
CA CYS A 147 8.70 -18.96 15.01
C CYS A 147 8.30 -17.48 14.92
N LYS A 148 8.74 -16.76 13.88
CA LYS A 148 8.43 -15.33 13.72
C LYS A 148 6.91 -15.17 13.55
N ARG A 149 6.30 -14.33 14.40
CA ARG A 149 4.84 -14.12 14.45
C ARG A 149 4.03 -15.41 14.62
N CYS A 150 4.53 -16.38 15.38
CA CYS A 150 3.77 -17.58 15.71
C CYS A 150 2.77 -17.29 16.85
N PRO A 151 1.45 -17.49 16.67
CA PRO A 151 0.47 -17.26 17.74
C PRO A 151 0.68 -18.19 18.93
N VAL A 152 1.02 -19.46 18.68
CA VAL A 152 1.34 -20.45 19.74
C VAL A 152 2.56 -20.00 20.56
N GLY A 153 3.61 -19.56 19.87
CA GLY A 153 4.82 -19.07 20.52
C GLY A 153 4.58 -17.79 21.33
N ALA A 154 3.70 -16.90 20.84
CA ALA A 154 3.29 -15.70 21.56
C ALA A 154 2.54 -16.07 22.85
N ALA A 155 1.58 -16.98 22.77
CA ALA A 155 0.83 -17.47 23.93
C ALA A 155 1.73 -18.13 24.98
N HIS A 156 2.65 -19.01 24.56
CA HIS A 156 3.62 -19.65 25.46
C HIS A 156 4.63 -18.66 26.03
N GLY A 157 4.99 -17.63 25.27
CA GLY A 157 5.89 -16.56 25.70
C GLY A 157 5.28 -15.58 26.69
N GLY A 158 3.98 -15.70 26.99
CA GLY A 158 3.24 -14.73 27.80
C GLY A 158 3.08 -13.37 27.10
N ALA A 159 3.30 -13.32 25.78
CA ALA A 159 2.95 -12.13 25.03
C ALA A 159 1.43 -12.03 24.98
N GLY A 160 0.89 -10.89 25.40
CA GLY A 160 -0.55 -10.67 25.46
C GLY A 160 -1.23 -10.90 24.11
N PRO A 161 -2.55 -11.17 24.11
CA PRO A 161 -3.32 -11.45 22.89
C PRO A 161 -3.20 -10.34 21.84
N ASP A 162 -2.89 -9.12 22.27
CA ASP A 162 -2.80 -7.94 21.42
C ASP A 162 -1.46 -7.79 20.69
N LEU A 163 -0.55 -8.76 20.72
CA LEU A 163 0.73 -8.64 20.01
C LEU A 163 0.51 -8.49 18.49
N ASN A 164 1.29 -7.63 17.84
CA ASN A 164 1.24 -7.45 16.39
C ASN A 164 1.86 -8.66 15.66
N LEU A 165 1.00 -9.56 15.20
CA LEU A 165 1.36 -10.71 14.38
C LEU A 165 1.24 -10.41 12.87
N GLY A 166 1.01 -9.15 12.49
CA GLY A 166 0.78 -8.71 11.13
C GLY A 166 1.96 -9.00 10.18
N THR A 167 1.64 -9.20 8.91
CA THR A 167 2.64 -9.49 7.86
C THR A 167 3.63 -8.34 7.66
N LEU A 168 3.19 -7.11 7.92
CA LEU A 168 4.01 -5.90 7.81
C LEU A 168 4.95 -5.69 9.00
N LYS A 169 4.70 -6.31 10.16
CA LYS A 169 5.50 -6.10 11.39
C LYS A 169 6.98 -6.39 11.14
N GLY A 170 7.82 -5.37 11.35
CA GLY A 170 9.28 -5.46 11.16
C GLY A 170 9.72 -5.68 9.70
N SER A 171 8.82 -5.54 8.73
CA SER A 171 9.19 -5.57 7.30
C SER A 171 9.88 -4.28 6.89
N LEU A 172 10.74 -4.30 5.87
CA LEU A 172 11.33 -3.08 5.30
C LEU A 172 10.45 -2.49 4.18
N THR A 173 9.13 -2.50 4.40
CA THR A 173 8.14 -1.99 3.47
C THR A 173 8.05 -0.48 3.56
N CYS A 174 8.23 0.21 2.42
CA CYS A 174 8.11 1.65 2.33
C CYS A 174 6.65 2.09 2.48
N SER A 175 6.39 3.04 3.37
CA SER A 175 5.02 3.46 3.69
C SER A 175 4.31 4.22 2.57
N ARG A 176 5.07 4.77 1.62
CA ARG A 176 4.51 5.55 0.49
C ARG A 176 4.28 4.74 -0.78
N CYS A 177 5.18 3.81 -1.11
CA CYS A 177 5.06 3.02 -2.34
C CYS A 177 4.74 1.55 -2.08
N HIS A 178 4.65 1.15 -0.82
CA HIS A 178 4.34 -0.20 -0.35
C HIS A 178 5.29 -1.30 -0.87
N ARG A 179 6.45 -0.90 -1.40
CA ARG A 179 7.49 -1.83 -1.84
C ARG A 179 8.46 -2.14 -0.71
N THR A 180 8.80 -3.41 -0.55
CA THR A 180 9.92 -3.85 0.30
C THR A 180 11.24 -3.38 -0.30
N ASN A 181 12.12 -2.82 0.53
CA ASN A 181 13.44 -2.34 0.13
C ASN A 181 14.50 -2.82 1.14
N GLY A 182 15.78 -2.82 0.76
CA GLY A 182 16.86 -3.23 1.69
C GLY A 182 17.10 -2.25 2.85
N ARG A 183 16.55 -1.04 2.79
CA ARG A 183 16.67 -0.02 3.83
C ARG A 183 15.52 0.99 3.76
N LEU A 184 15.11 1.49 4.92
CA LEU A 184 14.19 2.62 5.07
C LEU A 184 14.92 3.83 5.70
N ILE A 185 14.66 5.02 5.17
CA ILE A 185 15.13 6.31 5.69
C ILE A 185 14.12 6.79 6.75
N GLY A 186 14.62 7.05 7.96
CA GLY A 186 13.78 7.40 9.11
C GLY A 186 12.75 6.31 9.45
N LYS A 187 13.11 5.04 9.22
CA LYS A 187 12.24 3.86 9.31
C LYS A 187 10.99 3.88 8.42
N ARG A 188 10.78 4.91 7.58
CA ARG A 188 9.50 5.15 6.89
C ARG A 188 9.54 4.95 5.38
N LEU A 189 10.48 5.63 4.72
CA LEU A 189 10.50 5.77 3.26
C LEU A 189 11.68 5.03 2.65
N CYS A 190 11.50 4.40 1.50
CA CYS A 190 12.64 3.97 0.69
C CYS A 190 13.40 5.18 0.14
N ILE A 191 14.63 4.94 -0.33
CA ILE A 191 15.50 5.99 -0.88
C ILE A 191 14.84 6.76 -2.04
N SER A 192 14.05 6.09 -2.89
CA SER A 192 13.36 6.74 -4.00
C SER A 192 12.26 7.69 -3.52
N CYS A 193 11.40 7.25 -2.60
CA CYS A 193 10.34 8.09 -2.03
C CYS A 193 10.91 9.24 -1.21
N TYR A 194 12.00 9.01 -0.48
CA TYR A 194 12.72 10.06 0.25
C TYR A 194 13.30 11.11 -0.71
N ASN A 195 13.93 10.69 -1.82
CA ASN A 195 14.45 11.63 -2.81
C ASN A 195 13.33 12.46 -3.46
N ARG A 196 12.20 11.84 -3.83
CA ARG A 196 11.03 12.57 -4.36
C ARG A 196 10.49 13.59 -3.36
N GLN A 197 10.44 13.22 -2.07
CA GLN A 197 10.09 14.16 -0.99
C GLN A 197 11.06 15.34 -0.97
N ARG A 198 12.37 15.07 -1.00
CA ARG A 198 13.41 16.09 -1.01
C ARG A 198 13.32 17.01 -2.23
N GLU A 199 13.08 16.45 -3.42
CA GLU A 199 12.89 17.23 -4.64
C GLU A 199 11.71 18.21 -4.50
N ARG A 200 10.57 17.75 -3.95
CA ARG A 200 9.40 18.61 -3.70
C ARG A 200 9.71 19.74 -2.73
N LEU A 201 10.49 19.47 -1.69
CA LEU A 201 10.86 20.46 -0.69
C LEU A 201 11.85 21.51 -1.22
N LEU A 202 12.76 21.09 -2.09
CA LEU A 202 13.72 21.98 -2.75
C LEU A 202 13.14 22.65 -4.00
N MET A 203 11.91 22.29 -4.40
CA MET A 203 11.28 22.68 -5.66
C MET A 203 12.16 22.44 -6.89
N LYS A 204 13.06 21.44 -6.81
CA LYS A 204 14.06 21.14 -7.83
C LYS A 204 14.25 19.63 -7.93
N ASN A 205 13.95 19.08 -9.11
CA ASN A 205 14.19 17.68 -9.44
C ASN A 205 15.67 17.42 -9.77
N ALA A 206 16.05 16.16 -9.96
CA ALA A 206 17.41 15.78 -10.35
C ALA A 206 17.96 16.45 -11.63
N LYS A 207 17.09 16.93 -12.53
CA LYS A 207 17.44 17.67 -13.76
C LYS A 207 17.47 19.19 -13.57
N GLY A 208 17.16 19.67 -12.37
CA GLY A 208 17.11 21.09 -12.05
C GLY A 208 15.78 21.79 -12.34
N SER A 209 14.75 21.08 -12.79
CA SER A 209 13.42 21.64 -13.08
C SER A 209 12.45 21.47 -11.90
N ALA A 210 11.35 22.22 -11.90
CA ALA A 210 10.32 22.08 -10.87
C ALA A 210 9.67 20.67 -10.88
N PRO A 211 9.46 20.02 -9.72
CA PRO A 211 8.81 18.72 -9.62
C PRO A 211 7.28 18.85 -9.69
N ILE A 212 6.74 18.99 -10.90
CA ILE A 212 5.30 19.20 -11.14
C ILE A 212 4.48 17.96 -10.79
N LYS A 213 5.00 16.77 -11.07
CA LYS A 213 4.28 15.49 -10.91
C LYS A 213 4.29 14.93 -9.49
N HIS A 214 5.02 15.55 -8.57
CA HIS A 214 5.08 15.06 -7.20
C HIS A 214 3.89 15.60 -6.43
N PRO A 215 3.13 14.73 -5.75
CA PRO A 215 1.98 15.16 -4.98
C PRO A 215 2.41 16.09 -3.84
N PRO A 216 1.51 16.98 -3.38
CA PRO A 216 1.78 17.82 -2.22
C PRO A 216 2.06 16.98 -0.97
N LEU A 217 2.81 17.57 -0.04
CA LEU A 217 3.16 16.96 1.24
C LEU A 217 2.39 17.69 2.33
N HIS A 218 1.73 16.94 3.17
CA HIS A 218 0.89 17.42 4.25
C HIS A 218 1.40 16.90 5.59
N ARG A 219 1.13 17.67 6.64
CA ARG A 219 1.18 17.18 8.02
C ARG A 219 -0.11 16.42 8.28
N LEU A 220 -0.01 15.11 8.45
CA LEU A 220 -1.16 14.24 8.71
C LEU A 220 -1.04 13.63 10.10
N THR A 221 -2.19 13.41 10.74
CA THR A 221 -2.29 12.76 12.04
C THR A 221 -3.40 11.72 12.00
N ILE A 222 -3.14 10.53 12.54
CA ILE A 222 -4.13 9.46 12.72
C ILE A 222 -4.20 9.04 14.18
N GLY A 223 -5.40 8.75 14.66
CA GLY A 223 -5.66 8.15 15.95
C GLY A 223 -5.71 6.63 15.80
N TYR A 224 -5.11 5.91 16.73
CA TYR A 224 -5.09 4.45 16.72
C TYR A 224 -5.20 3.92 18.14
N MET A 225 -5.60 2.66 18.27
CA MET A 225 -5.58 1.93 19.53
C MET A 225 -4.65 0.74 19.39
N ALA A 226 -3.76 0.53 20.35
CA ALA A 226 -2.82 -0.60 20.35
C ALA A 226 -2.56 -1.04 21.80
N GLY A 227 -2.78 -2.33 22.11
CA GLY A 227 -2.62 -2.87 23.47
C GLY A 227 -3.50 -2.17 24.50
N GLY A 228 -4.77 -1.93 24.16
CA GLY A 228 -5.74 -1.21 25.00
C GLY A 228 -5.47 0.29 25.21
N LYS A 229 -4.43 0.86 24.58
CA LYS A 229 -4.07 2.28 24.73
C LYS A 229 -4.41 3.05 23.46
N VAL A 230 -5.06 4.19 23.61
CA VAL A 230 -5.30 5.15 22.52
C VAL A 230 -4.04 5.99 22.32
N GLY A 231 -3.58 6.08 21.08
CA GLY A 231 -2.42 6.86 20.67
C GLY A 231 -2.73 7.72 19.45
N THR A 232 -1.84 8.68 19.19
CA THR A 232 -1.86 9.46 17.95
C THR A 232 -0.52 9.33 17.24
N HIS A 233 -0.56 9.19 15.92
CA HIS A 233 0.63 9.12 15.08
C HIS A 233 0.60 10.28 14.09
N THR A 234 1.61 11.14 14.17
CA THR A 234 1.71 12.34 13.34
C THR A 234 2.95 12.26 12.45
N VAL A 235 2.75 12.55 11.16
CA VAL A 235 3.82 12.60 10.17
C VAL A 235 3.81 13.96 9.49
N GLU A 236 4.90 14.69 9.63
CA GLU A 236 5.04 16.06 9.12
C GLU A 236 4.96 16.18 7.59
N ARG A 237 5.32 15.11 6.87
CA ARG A 237 5.48 15.13 5.40
C ARG A 237 4.96 13.84 4.79
N ALA A 238 3.65 13.64 4.81
CA ALA A 238 2.98 12.51 4.17
C ALA A 238 2.20 12.99 2.94
N VAL A 239 1.98 12.10 1.97
CA VAL A 239 1.10 12.35 0.83
C VAL A 239 -0.34 12.00 1.22
N GLU A 240 -0.50 10.86 1.89
CA GLU A 240 -1.81 10.30 2.25
C GLU A 240 -1.77 9.62 3.63
N THR A 241 -2.94 9.45 4.23
CA THR A 241 -3.14 8.77 5.52
C THR A 241 -2.66 7.32 5.49
N THR A 242 -2.69 6.66 4.33
CA THR A 242 -2.18 5.29 4.14
C THR A 242 -0.72 5.15 4.57
N GLU A 243 0.11 6.19 4.41
CA GLU A 243 1.49 6.17 4.89
C GLU A 243 1.56 5.94 6.41
N LEU A 244 0.69 6.60 7.16
CA LEU A 244 0.63 6.53 8.63
C LEU A 244 0.10 5.18 9.09
N ILE A 245 -0.87 4.62 8.36
CA ILE A 245 -1.42 3.28 8.62
C ILE A 245 -0.32 2.23 8.45
N VAL A 246 0.44 2.29 7.35
CA VAL A 246 1.55 1.35 7.09
C VAL A 246 2.66 1.52 8.12
N ASP A 247 2.97 2.74 8.55
CA ASP A 247 3.92 2.98 9.64
C ASP A 247 3.50 2.26 10.92
N LEU A 248 2.25 2.44 11.34
CA LEU A 248 1.73 1.81 12.55
C LEU A 248 1.66 0.28 12.42
N LEU A 249 1.17 -0.26 11.31
CA LEU A 249 1.11 -1.71 11.09
C LEU A 249 2.51 -2.35 11.10
N ARG A 250 3.53 -1.65 10.60
CA ARG A 250 4.91 -2.13 10.57
C ARG A 250 5.61 -2.01 11.91
N ASP A 251 5.43 -0.89 12.60
CA ASP A 251 6.30 -0.51 13.72
C ASP A 251 5.67 -0.77 15.10
N SER A 252 4.33 -0.78 15.21
CA SER A 252 3.64 -1.01 16.49
C SER A 252 3.92 -2.40 17.05
N GLU A 253 4.20 -2.49 18.35
CA GLU A 253 4.40 -3.76 19.08
C GLU A 253 3.09 -4.54 19.20
N HIS A 254 2.01 -3.83 19.50
CA HIS A 254 0.66 -4.38 19.55
C HIS A 254 -0.08 -4.14 18.23
N SER A 255 -1.03 -5.02 17.92
CA SER A 255 -1.89 -4.94 16.73
C SER A 255 -2.65 -3.62 16.77
N PRO A 256 -2.35 -2.67 15.87
CA PRO A 256 -3.05 -1.39 15.89
C PRO A 256 -4.43 -1.56 15.25
N SER A 257 -5.46 -1.03 15.90
CA SER A 257 -6.76 -0.79 15.30
C SER A 257 -6.92 0.70 15.03
N PHE A 258 -7.54 1.01 13.90
CA PHE A 258 -7.78 2.39 13.48
C PHE A 258 -9.26 2.67 13.65
N GLN A 259 -9.58 3.74 14.36
CA GLN A 259 -10.94 4.25 14.40
C GLN A 259 -11.02 5.47 13.50
N TRP A 260 -12.18 5.65 12.87
CA TRP A 260 -12.45 6.91 12.19
C TRP A 260 -12.42 8.01 13.25
N LEU A 261 -11.45 8.92 13.13
CA LEU A 261 -11.47 10.14 13.91
C LEU A 261 -12.67 10.94 13.39
N ALA A 262 -13.76 10.91 14.15
CA ALA A 262 -14.85 11.86 14.01
C ALA A 262 -14.26 13.26 13.82
N ASP A 263 -14.81 14.02 12.86
CA ASP A 263 -14.36 15.39 12.61
C ASP A 263 -14.50 16.23 13.90
N PRO A 264 -13.80 17.37 14.01
CA PRO A 264 -13.82 18.15 15.23
C PRO A 264 -15.22 18.53 15.72
N ALA A 265 -16.19 18.74 14.84
CA ALA A 265 -17.56 19.06 15.22
C ALA A 265 -18.27 17.82 15.78
N THR A 266 -18.18 16.67 15.12
CA THR A 266 -18.72 15.40 15.64
C THR A 266 -18.03 14.99 16.95
N ARG A 267 -16.74 15.27 17.10
CA ARG A 267 -16.01 15.02 18.35
C ARG A 267 -16.46 15.95 19.47
N ALA A 268 -16.64 17.25 19.18
CA ALA A 268 -17.16 18.23 20.12
C ALA A 268 -18.57 17.85 20.60
N LEU A 269 -19.42 17.37 19.69
CA LEU A 269 -20.75 16.83 20.00
C LEU A 269 -20.66 15.62 20.93
N ARG A 270 -19.79 14.64 20.63
CA ARG A 270 -19.59 13.45 21.49
C ARG A 270 -19.02 13.76 22.88
N SER A 271 -18.21 14.81 23.00
CA SER A 271 -17.65 15.25 24.28
C SER A 271 -18.58 16.19 25.06
N ASN A 272 -19.76 16.51 24.53
CA ASN A 272 -20.73 17.34 25.22
C ASN A 272 -21.47 16.47 26.25
N PRO A 273 -21.29 16.68 27.57
CA PRO A 273 -21.96 15.90 28.60
C PRO A 273 -23.49 16.08 28.59
N ASP A 274 -24.00 17.15 27.95
CA ASP A 274 -25.43 17.44 27.86
C ASP A 274 -26.12 16.67 26.70
N LEU A 275 -25.34 16.04 25.82
CA LEU A 275 -25.86 15.18 24.75
C LEU A 275 -25.70 13.72 25.19
N ASP A 276 -26.76 13.18 25.77
CA ASP A 276 -26.83 11.76 26.11
C ASP A 276 -26.98 10.93 24.84
N PHE A 277 -25.89 10.32 24.38
CA PHE A 277 -25.87 9.37 23.27
C PHE A 277 -26.13 7.93 23.73
N SER A 278 -26.67 7.71 24.93
CA SER A 278 -27.22 6.41 25.28
C SER A 278 -28.45 6.15 24.41
N ILE A 279 -28.21 5.62 23.21
CA ILE A 279 -29.23 4.94 22.44
C ILE A 279 -29.60 3.73 23.29
N SER A 280 -30.70 3.82 24.01
CA SER A 280 -31.25 2.68 24.72
C SER A 280 -31.63 1.64 23.66
N SER A 281 -31.41 0.35 23.93
CA SER A 281 -31.81 -0.71 23.00
C SER A 281 -33.29 -0.69 22.67
N ASP A 282 -34.09 -0.01 23.49
CA ASP A 282 -35.55 0.08 23.38
C ASP A 282 -36.00 1.14 22.36
N ASP A 283 -35.10 2.03 21.91
CA ASP A 283 -35.41 3.07 20.91
C ASP A 283 -35.29 2.58 19.46
N VAL A 284 -34.76 1.37 19.23
CA VAL A 284 -34.57 0.81 17.87
C VAL A 284 -35.90 0.34 17.27
N ASP A 285 -36.90 0.01 18.10
CA ASP A 285 -38.21 -0.49 17.65
C ASP A 285 -39.23 0.62 17.37
N ASN A 286 -38.95 1.88 17.73
CA ASN A 286 -39.76 3.02 17.30
C ASN A 286 -39.34 3.48 15.91
N VAL A 287 -39.56 2.60 14.92
CA VAL A 287 -39.63 3.00 13.52
C VAL A 287 -40.80 3.95 13.39
N VAL A 288 -40.52 5.25 13.41
CA VAL A 288 -41.49 6.28 13.02
C VAL A 288 -41.97 5.88 11.62
N PRO A 289 -43.26 5.57 11.42
CA PRO A 289 -43.76 5.27 10.09
C PRO A 289 -43.47 6.49 9.23
N VAL A 290 -42.79 6.26 8.11
CA VAL A 290 -42.44 7.27 7.11
C VAL A 290 -43.75 7.82 6.55
N ALA A 291 -44.29 8.84 7.20
CA ALA A 291 -45.36 9.66 6.67
C ALA A 291 -44.74 10.68 5.72
N ASP A 292 -45.00 10.46 4.42
CA ASP A 292 -44.94 11.41 3.32
C ASP A 292 -43.87 12.52 3.37
N ALA A 293 -42.66 12.17 2.94
CA ALA A 293 -41.60 13.11 2.57
C ALA A 293 -41.89 13.93 1.29
N ALA A 294 -43.16 14.08 0.90
CA ALA A 294 -43.57 14.80 -0.30
C ALA A 294 -43.97 16.27 -0.04
N ALA A 295 -44.00 16.74 1.21
CA ALA A 295 -44.56 18.06 1.55
C ALA A 295 -43.55 19.13 2.00
N VAL A 296 -42.24 18.91 1.89
CA VAL A 296 -41.21 19.90 2.28
C VAL A 296 -40.35 20.35 1.08
N VAL A 297 -41.00 20.57 -0.06
CA VAL A 297 -40.41 21.24 -1.23
C VAL A 297 -41.27 22.44 -1.59
N ASP A 298 -41.44 23.38 -0.65
CA ASP A 298 -41.94 24.72 -1.01
C ASP A 298 -41.68 25.75 0.10
N SER A 299 -40.41 26.06 0.40
CA SER A 299 -40.03 27.21 1.26
C SER A 299 -38.52 27.48 1.18
N VAL A 300 -37.99 27.80 0.00
CA VAL A 300 -36.70 28.50 -0.10
C VAL A 300 -36.95 29.74 -0.95
N GLN A 301 -37.09 30.87 -0.27
CA GLN A 301 -37.16 32.19 -0.90
C GLN A 301 -35.74 32.62 -1.29
N ASP A 302 -35.57 32.98 -2.56
CA ASP A 302 -34.35 33.60 -3.08
C ASP A 302 -34.10 34.96 -2.38
N PRO A 303 -32.90 35.24 -1.86
CA PRO A 303 -32.52 36.58 -1.44
C PRO A 303 -32.17 37.46 -2.66
N PRO A 304 -32.45 38.77 -2.58
CA PRO A 304 -32.34 39.69 -3.72
C PRO A 304 -30.90 40.00 -4.12
N GLU A 305 -30.68 40.02 -5.43
CA GLU A 305 -29.51 40.57 -6.10
C GLU A 305 -29.36 42.06 -5.78
N HIS A 306 -28.28 42.44 -5.10
CA HIS A 306 -27.87 43.83 -5.04
C HIS A 306 -26.35 44.03 -5.17
N ALA A 307 -26.05 44.93 -6.09
CA ALA A 307 -24.94 45.90 -6.10
C ALA A 307 -23.55 45.43 -6.56
N VAL A 308 -23.38 45.55 -7.88
CA VAL A 308 -22.14 45.94 -8.55
C VAL A 308 -21.53 47.18 -7.88
N ALA A 309 -20.28 47.07 -7.43
CA ALA A 309 -19.44 48.22 -7.09
C ALA A 309 -18.11 48.12 -7.86
N GLU A 310 -17.99 48.97 -8.86
CA GLU A 310 -16.74 49.31 -9.54
C GLU A 310 -15.78 50.08 -8.63
N ARG A 311 -14.49 50.03 -9.01
CA ARG A 311 -13.32 50.87 -8.66
C ARG A 311 -12.18 49.98 -8.14
N GLY A 312 -10.95 50.07 -8.63
CA GLY A 312 -10.36 50.98 -9.59
C GLY A 312 -8.89 50.59 -9.79
N GLU A 313 -8.37 50.99 -10.94
CA GLU A 313 -6.97 50.92 -11.31
C GLU A 313 -6.07 51.60 -10.26
N SER A 314 -4.93 50.99 -9.94
CA SER A 314 -3.74 51.77 -9.63
C SER A 314 -2.50 51.11 -10.20
N VAL A 315 -1.93 51.84 -11.16
CA VAL A 315 -0.62 51.66 -11.77
C VAL A 315 0.42 52.10 -10.75
N GLY A 316 1.44 51.27 -10.51
CA GLY A 316 2.58 51.62 -9.66
C GLY A 316 3.79 50.79 -10.03
N GLY A 317 4.64 51.33 -10.90
CA GLY A 317 5.83 50.67 -11.39
C GLY A 317 7.10 50.89 -10.54
N CYS A 318 8.14 50.21 -11.03
CA CYS A 318 9.57 50.51 -10.91
C CYS A 318 10.32 50.13 -9.62
N GLY A 319 11.42 49.39 -9.79
CA GLY A 319 12.41 49.13 -8.75
C GLY A 319 13.41 48.04 -9.12
N ARG A 320 14.35 48.34 -10.01
CA ARG A 320 15.54 47.51 -10.30
C ARG A 320 16.50 47.45 -9.11
N ALA A 321 17.37 46.45 -9.19
CA ALA A 321 18.75 46.36 -8.70
C ALA A 321 18.99 45.61 -7.38
N GLY A 322 19.94 44.66 -7.43
CA GLY A 322 20.48 44.01 -6.23
C GLY A 322 21.18 42.68 -6.45
N CYS A 323 22.19 42.65 -7.31
CA CYS A 323 23.21 41.60 -7.30
C CYS A 323 23.90 41.55 -5.92
N ALA A 324 23.94 40.40 -5.25
CA ALA A 324 24.98 40.10 -4.28
C ALA A 324 25.25 38.59 -4.20
N ARG A 325 26.42 38.22 -4.70
CA ARG A 325 27.09 36.94 -4.48
C ARG A 325 27.37 36.79 -2.98
N HIS A 326 27.15 35.62 -2.38
CA HIS A 326 28.06 35.12 -1.36
C HIS A 326 28.07 33.59 -1.21
N ARG A 327 29.25 33.05 -1.54
CA ARG A 327 30.04 32.02 -0.87
C ARG A 327 29.41 30.66 -0.56
N ALA A 328 29.94 29.69 -1.30
CA ALA A 328 30.08 28.30 -0.90
C ALA A 328 30.79 28.16 0.45
N SER A 329 30.23 27.34 1.33
CA SER A 329 30.95 26.62 2.37
C SER A 329 30.76 25.13 2.12
N GLY A 330 31.87 24.45 1.84
CA GLY A 330 31.93 23.00 1.66
C GLY A 330 31.65 22.29 2.97
N PHE A 331 30.85 21.22 2.89
CA PHE A 331 30.67 20.28 3.99
C PHE A 331 31.39 18.99 3.63
N ASP A 332 32.55 18.81 4.28
CA ASP A 332 33.41 17.63 4.21
C ASP A 332 32.79 16.50 5.05
N TRP A 333 32.40 15.40 4.42
CA TRP A 333 31.97 14.18 5.12
C TRP A 333 33.18 13.26 5.26
N ARG A 334 33.87 13.36 6.40
CA ARG A 334 34.80 12.32 6.83
C ARG A 334 34.01 11.15 7.41
N CYS A 335 34.08 10.01 6.71
CA CYS A 335 33.78 8.69 7.26
C CYS A 335 34.80 8.36 8.36
N GLY A 336 34.34 8.25 9.60
CA GLY A 336 35.04 7.55 10.69
C GLY A 336 34.63 6.09 10.70
N ARG A 337 35.62 5.21 10.87
CA ARG A 337 35.55 3.75 10.88
C ARG A 337 34.82 3.22 12.11
#